data_AF-A0A9P6ZN13-F1
#
_entry.id   AF-A0A9P6ZN13-F1
#
_cell.length_a   1.000
_cell.length_b   1.000
_cell.length_c   1.000
_cell.angle_alpha   90.00
_cell.angle_beta   90.00
_cell.angle_gamma   90.00
#
_symmetry.space_group_name_H-M   'P 1'
#
loop_
_entity.id
_entity.type
_entity.pdbx_description
1 polymer ?
#
loop_
_entity_poly.entity_id
_entity_poly.type
_entity_poly.pdbx_seq_one_letter_code
_entity_poly.pdbx_strand_id
1 'polypeptide(L)'
;MIVSLQDSKDPTPSELKAPPESELAEEAPPPSYYNNTSNQDAIAGASSSSIPLQPTFKSKPTNYLHLFNENSAIKGGYIIDPGMNIPASLLPPLCPEESEVDRKNLSLHSKNGSVNAEIWLLGARDAQPFGSKKPTKRTILDIGSEHGTVTARVHTIQGAMPFLLNISARDGAVNVTLPRSFNGLLLLTSRHGSVSLADALSENCTHLSQVDLTRRYFVGDLSTVDDSDWTGDELRVEATHGRIWIKYVEEHASADNTSKGGLLNRLFGW
;
A
#
# COMPACT_ATOMS: atom_id res chain seq x y z
N MET A 1 -50.36 18.48 -28.45
CA MET A 1 -51.06 19.23 -27.39
C MET A 1 -50.13 20.35 -26.97
N ILE A 2 -50.55 21.59 -27.18
CA ILE A 2 -49.78 22.84 -27.03
C ILE A 2 -50.05 23.40 -25.63
N VAL A 3 -49.01 23.69 -24.84
CA VAL A 3 -49.05 24.63 -23.69
C VAL A 3 -47.62 25.18 -23.54
N SER A 4 -47.30 26.34 -24.11
CA SER A 4 -47.35 27.71 -23.55
C SER A 4 -46.39 27.98 -22.37
N LEU A 5 -45.52 28.96 -22.64
CA LEU A 5 -44.58 29.68 -21.78
C LEU A 5 -45.21 30.27 -20.52
N GLN A 6 -44.38 30.48 -19.49
CA GLN A 6 -44.39 31.75 -18.75
C GLN A 6 -43.03 32.04 -18.08
N ASP A 7 -42.46 33.17 -18.49
CA ASP A 7 -41.47 34.02 -17.82
C ASP A 7 -41.84 34.32 -16.37
N SER A 8 -40.82 34.60 -15.52
CA SER A 8 -40.78 35.85 -14.73
C SER A 8 -39.65 35.90 -13.69
N LYS A 9 -38.81 36.93 -13.87
CA LYS A 9 -38.20 37.85 -12.88
C LYS A 9 -37.16 37.37 -11.87
N ASP A 10 -35.94 37.82 -12.11
CA ASP A 10 -35.03 38.37 -11.10
C ASP A 10 -35.60 39.65 -10.45
N PRO A 11 -35.18 39.91 -9.20
CA PRO A 11 -34.63 41.24 -8.89
C PRO A 11 -33.31 41.20 -8.09
N THR A 12 -32.30 41.83 -8.70
CA THR A 12 -31.42 42.91 -8.19
C THR A 12 -30.74 42.79 -6.80
N PRO A 13 -29.42 43.07 -6.72
CA PRO A 13 -28.59 42.88 -5.52
C PRO A 13 -28.73 44.04 -4.53
N SER A 14 -28.72 43.74 -3.23
CA SER A 14 -28.58 44.72 -2.16
C SER A 14 -27.19 44.66 -1.53
N GLU A 15 -26.50 45.76 -1.74
CA GLU A 15 -25.26 46.28 -1.18
C GLU A 15 -25.37 46.54 0.35
N LEU A 16 -24.22 46.84 0.99
CA LEU A 16 -23.97 47.30 2.37
C LEU A 16 -23.55 46.18 3.34
N LYS A 17 -22.49 46.28 4.16
CA LYS A 17 -21.53 47.33 4.52
C LYS A 17 -20.55 46.71 5.53
N ALA A 18 -19.25 46.96 5.40
CA ALA A 18 -18.24 46.78 6.47
C ALA A 18 -17.83 48.18 6.99
N PRO A 19 -16.93 48.37 7.99
CA PRO A 19 -16.50 47.63 9.20
C PRO A 19 -16.79 48.53 10.47
N PRO A 20 -16.18 48.47 11.69
CA PRO A 20 -14.74 48.40 12.07
C PRO A 20 -14.42 47.28 13.11
N GLU A 21 -13.26 46.65 13.10
CA GLU A 21 -12.00 47.06 13.78
C GLU A 21 -12.18 47.31 15.29
N SER A 22 -11.90 46.28 16.10
CA SER A 22 -11.72 46.39 17.55
C SER A 22 -10.35 45.82 17.92
N GLU A 23 -9.46 46.77 18.16
CA GLU A 23 -8.14 46.71 18.77
C GLU A 23 -8.28 46.31 20.24
N LEU A 24 -7.70 45.17 20.66
CA LEU A 24 -7.56 44.80 22.07
C LEU A 24 -6.25 44.04 22.30
N ALA A 25 -5.28 44.81 22.80
CA ALA A 25 -4.26 44.46 23.80
C ALA A 25 -3.39 43.21 23.59
N GLU A 26 -2.17 43.43 23.11
CA GLU A 26 -1.01 42.62 23.47
C GLU A 26 -0.71 42.79 24.98
N GLU A 27 -0.99 41.78 25.78
CA GLU A 27 -0.47 41.66 27.13
C GLU A 27 0.85 40.88 27.07
N ALA A 28 1.97 41.61 27.12
CA ALA A 28 3.29 41.03 27.22
C ALA A 28 3.48 40.35 28.59
N PRO A 29 4.04 39.12 28.66
CA PRO A 29 4.32 38.47 29.93
C PRO A 29 5.44 39.21 30.70
N PRO A 30 5.40 39.23 32.04
CA PRO A 30 6.38 39.93 32.86
C PRO A 30 7.79 39.32 32.75
N PRO A 31 8.86 40.12 32.94
CA PRO A 31 10.23 39.66 32.86
C PRO A 31 10.56 38.66 33.98
N SER A 32 11.03 37.46 33.59
CA SER A 32 11.55 36.47 34.51
C SER A 32 12.98 36.84 34.95
N TYR A 33 13.12 37.28 36.20
CA TYR A 33 14.41 37.40 36.86
C TYR A 33 14.72 36.09 37.59
N TYR A 34 15.59 35.22 37.06
CA TYR A 34 16.39 34.34 37.90
C TYR A 34 17.78 34.05 37.31
N ASN A 35 18.70 33.90 38.25
CA ASN A 35 20.13 34.16 38.13
C ASN A 35 20.91 33.11 37.35
N ASN A 36 21.89 33.65 36.64
CA ASN A 36 23.09 33.00 36.16
C ASN A 36 23.87 32.40 37.36
N THR A 37 23.99 31.08 37.43
CA THR A 37 25.07 30.43 38.20
C THR A 37 25.82 29.52 37.25
N SER A 38 27.00 30.00 36.88
CA SER A 38 28.04 29.27 36.18
C SER A 38 28.39 27.98 36.90
N ASN A 39 28.21 26.84 36.21
CA ASN A 39 29.13 25.72 36.28
C ASN A 39 29.23 25.09 34.89
N GLN A 40 30.44 25.20 34.33
CA GLN A 40 30.90 24.38 33.22
C GLN A 40 30.82 22.92 33.66
N ASP A 41 30.07 22.11 32.92
CA ASP A 41 30.52 20.80 32.51
C ASP A 41 29.88 20.51 31.14
N ALA A 42 30.74 20.49 30.13
CA ALA A 42 30.39 20.15 28.77
C ALA A 42 30.06 18.64 28.70
N ILE A 43 28.77 18.32 28.64
CA ILE A 43 28.32 17.04 28.07
C ILE A 43 27.54 17.41 26.82
N ALA A 44 28.23 17.30 25.69
CA ALA A 44 27.63 17.35 24.37
C ALA A 44 26.59 16.22 24.27
N GLY A 45 25.34 16.53 24.57
CA GLY A 45 24.19 15.73 24.17
C GLY A 45 24.05 15.82 22.67
N ALA A 46 24.85 15.05 21.94
CA ALA A 46 24.60 14.76 20.55
C ALA A 46 23.25 14.04 20.48
N SER A 47 22.19 14.78 20.15
CA SER A 47 20.96 14.21 19.66
C SER A 47 21.30 13.42 18.41
N SER A 48 21.65 12.14 18.58
CA SER A 48 21.76 11.20 17.48
C SER A 48 20.34 11.00 16.97
N SER A 49 19.92 11.86 16.04
CA SER A 49 18.83 11.53 15.13
C SER A 49 19.26 10.24 14.44
N SER A 50 18.79 9.11 14.95
CA SER A 50 18.98 7.80 14.34
C SER A 50 18.26 7.86 12.99
N ILE A 51 19.00 8.25 11.94
CA ILE A 51 18.50 8.17 10.58
C ILE A 51 18.13 6.69 10.39
N PRO A 52 16.86 6.36 10.09
CA PRO A 52 16.47 4.99 9.89
C PRO A 52 17.36 4.38 8.80
N LEU A 53 18.01 3.27 9.14
CA LEU A 53 18.86 2.50 8.22
C LEU A 53 18.04 2.14 6.99
N GLN A 54 18.25 2.84 5.88
CA GLN A 54 17.66 2.45 4.61
C GLN A 54 18.22 1.08 4.22
N PRO A 55 17.39 0.14 3.71
CA PRO A 55 17.87 -1.18 3.32
C PRO A 55 18.97 -1.07 2.27
N THR A 56 20.09 -1.77 2.46
CA THR A 56 21.10 -1.90 1.42
C THR A 56 20.67 -2.95 0.42
N PHE A 57 20.28 -2.47 -0.76
CA PHE A 57 19.76 -3.32 -1.82
C PHE A 57 20.88 -3.99 -2.62
N LYS A 58 20.73 -5.29 -2.91
CA LYS A 58 21.67 -6.06 -3.76
C LYS A 58 21.44 -5.83 -5.26
N SER A 59 20.24 -5.38 -5.64
CA SER A 59 19.82 -5.11 -7.01
C SER A 59 19.57 -3.61 -7.21
N LYS A 60 19.66 -3.15 -8.46
CA LYS A 60 19.33 -1.77 -8.81
C LYS A 60 17.81 -1.62 -8.95
N PRO A 61 17.23 -0.47 -8.57
CA PRO A 61 15.83 -0.15 -8.86
C PRO A 61 15.52 -0.14 -10.36
N THR A 62 14.28 -0.48 -10.71
CA THR A 62 13.72 -0.38 -12.07
C THR A 62 12.24 0.00 -12.00
N ASN A 63 11.62 0.40 -13.11
CA ASN A 63 10.19 0.71 -13.16
C ASN A 63 9.37 -0.37 -13.84
N TYR A 64 9.88 -0.91 -14.96
CA TYR A 64 9.16 -1.86 -15.81
C TYR A 64 9.99 -3.14 -15.94
N LEU A 65 9.54 -4.20 -15.28
CA LEU A 65 10.17 -5.51 -15.31
C LEU A 65 9.15 -6.59 -15.65
N HIS A 66 9.44 -7.36 -16.69
CA HIS A 66 8.62 -8.50 -17.10
C HIS A 66 9.47 -9.77 -17.13
N LEU A 67 9.11 -10.76 -16.31
CA LEU A 67 9.75 -12.07 -16.27
C LEU A 67 8.69 -13.16 -16.46
N PHE A 68 8.91 -14.02 -17.45
CA PHE A 68 8.08 -15.17 -17.72
C PHE A 68 8.94 -16.43 -17.80
N ASN A 69 8.61 -17.44 -17.00
CA ASN A 69 9.30 -18.73 -16.98
C ASN A 69 8.33 -19.87 -17.22
N GLU A 70 8.54 -20.68 -18.25
CA GLU A 70 7.61 -21.79 -18.53
C GLU A 70 7.79 -22.95 -17.53
N ASN A 71 9.03 -23.37 -17.25
CA ASN A 71 9.30 -24.59 -16.49
C ASN A 71 10.20 -24.38 -15.28
N SER A 72 10.31 -23.13 -14.80
CA SER A 72 11.18 -22.80 -13.69
C SER A 72 10.55 -21.81 -12.74
N ALA A 73 10.95 -21.90 -11.47
CA ALA A 73 10.52 -20.97 -10.46
C ALA A 73 11.14 -19.58 -10.69
N ILE A 74 10.42 -18.54 -10.29
CA ILE A 74 10.93 -17.17 -10.20
C ILE A 74 11.18 -16.88 -8.72
N LYS A 75 12.41 -16.51 -8.37
CA LYS A 75 12.79 -16.16 -7.00
C LYS A 75 13.67 -14.92 -7.02
N GLY A 76 13.40 -13.96 -6.14
CA GLY A 76 14.28 -12.81 -6.04
C GLY A 76 13.71 -11.64 -5.27
N GLY A 77 14.58 -10.65 -5.13
CA GLY A 77 14.27 -9.34 -4.60
C GLY A 77 14.18 -8.29 -5.70
N TYR A 78 13.05 -7.59 -5.77
CA TYR A 78 12.72 -6.63 -6.83
C TYR A 78 12.46 -5.25 -6.24
N ILE A 79 13.18 -4.24 -6.72
CA ILE A 79 13.02 -2.87 -6.24
C ILE A 79 12.39 -2.06 -7.36
N ILE A 80 11.17 -1.60 -7.11
CA ILE A 80 10.37 -0.90 -8.09
C ILE A 80 10.39 0.59 -7.74
N ASP A 81 10.88 1.40 -8.68
CA ASP A 81 10.82 2.87 -8.65
C ASP A 81 9.84 3.35 -9.73
N PRO A 82 8.58 3.64 -9.35
CA PRO A 82 7.57 4.12 -10.28
C PRO A 82 7.93 5.45 -10.96
N GLY A 83 8.80 6.25 -10.32
CA GLY A 83 9.27 7.54 -10.84
C GLY A 83 10.44 7.43 -11.82
N MET A 84 11.00 6.23 -12.01
CA MET A 84 12.12 6.04 -12.93
C MET A 84 11.64 6.09 -14.38
N ASN A 85 12.17 7.05 -15.14
CA ASN A 85 11.94 7.17 -16.57
C ASN A 85 12.81 6.18 -17.33
N ILE A 86 12.17 5.30 -18.10
CA ILE A 86 12.84 4.33 -18.98
C ILE A 86 12.45 4.68 -20.42
N PRO A 87 13.42 4.90 -21.33
CA PRO A 87 13.14 5.17 -22.74
C PRO A 87 12.25 4.10 -23.36
N ALA A 88 11.26 4.52 -24.16
CA ALA A 88 10.27 3.61 -24.76
C ALA A 88 10.91 2.47 -25.60
N SER A 89 12.08 2.70 -26.18
CA SER A 89 12.84 1.70 -26.95
C SER A 89 13.42 0.56 -26.09
N LEU A 90 13.50 0.74 -24.77
CA LEU A 90 13.99 -0.25 -23.81
C LEU A 90 12.86 -0.92 -23.02
N LEU A 91 11.62 -0.49 -23.24
CA LEU A 91 10.47 -1.05 -22.54
C LEU A 91 10.13 -2.44 -23.12
N PRO A 92 9.67 -3.38 -22.27
CA PRO A 92 9.09 -4.62 -22.76
C PRO A 92 7.94 -4.34 -23.74
N PRO A 93 7.72 -5.18 -24.76
CA PRO A 93 6.54 -5.09 -25.61
C PRO A 93 5.27 -5.16 -24.76
N LEU A 94 4.27 -4.35 -25.11
CA LEU A 94 2.94 -4.46 -24.52
C LEU A 94 2.25 -5.73 -25.04
N CYS A 95 1.45 -6.36 -24.20
CA CYS A 95 0.49 -7.34 -24.69
C CYS A 95 -0.55 -6.65 -25.60
N PRO A 96 -1.15 -7.34 -26.59
CA PRO A 96 -2.10 -6.73 -27.52
C PRO A 96 -3.32 -6.05 -26.86
N GLU A 97 -3.63 -6.46 -25.63
CA GLU A 97 -4.75 -5.97 -24.83
C GLU A 97 -4.33 -4.90 -23.80
N GLU A 98 -3.04 -4.58 -23.72
CA GLU A 98 -2.48 -3.67 -22.73
C GLU A 98 -2.13 -2.31 -23.38
N SER A 99 -2.51 -1.22 -22.71
CA SER A 99 -2.14 0.14 -23.13
C SER A 99 -0.93 0.66 -22.33
N GLU A 100 -0.28 1.72 -22.79
CA GLU A 100 0.79 2.38 -22.00
C GLU A 100 0.29 2.92 -20.64
N VAL A 101 -1.00 3.20 -20.51
CA VAL A 101 -1.60 3.65 -19.25
C VAL A 101 -1.65 2.50 -18.25
N ASP A 102 -1.98 1.30 -18.74
CA ASP A 102 -2.17 0.09 -17.95
C ASP A 102 -0.90 -0.74 -17.80
N ARG A 103 0.22 -0.27 -18.39
CA ARG A 103 1.52 -0.94 -18.37
C ARG A 103 1.92 -1.31 -16.93
N LYS A 104 2.10 -2.60 -16.70
CA LYS A 104 2.53 -3.14 -15.41
C LYS A 104 3.96 -2.72 -15.07
N ASN A 105 4.19 -2.25 -13.86
CA ASN A 105 5.53 -1.93 -13.34
C ASN A 105 6.32 -3.23 -13.07
N LEU A 106 5.64 -4.25 -12.55
CA LEU A 106 6.22 -5.56 -12.32
C LEU A 106 5.27 -6.64 -12.82
N SER A 107 5.75 -7.54 -13.68
CA SER A 107 5.02 -8.71 -14.15
C SER A 107 5.91 -9.96 -13.98
N LEU A 108 5.50 -10.88 -13.09
CA LEU A 108 6.23 -12.10 -12.77
C LEU A 108 5.31 -13.31 -12.95
N HIS A 109 5.56 -14.12 -13.97
CA HIS A 109 4.70 -15.26 -14.29
C HIS A 109 5.48 -16.55 -14.48
N SER A 110 4.97 -17.64 -13.90
CA SER A 110 5.53 -18.96 -14.11
C SER A 110 4.45 -19.99 -14.44
N LYS A 111 4.64 -20.80 -15.48
CA LYS A 111 3.66 -21.83 -15.84
C LYS A 111 3.77 -23.05 -14.92
N ASN A 112 4.94 -23.69 -14.88
CA ASN A 112 5.21 -24.89 -14.09
C ASN A 112 6.22 -24.64 -12.96
N GLY A 113 6.09 -23.49 -12.28
CA GLY A 113 7.01 -23.11 -11.22
C GLY A 113 6.37 -22.16 -10.20
N SER A 114 6.93 -22.15 -9.00
CA SER A 114 6.52 -21.19 -7.97
C SER A 114 7.09 -19.80 -8.25
N VAL A 115 6.39 -18.78 -7.76
CA VAL A 115 6.89 -17.40 -7.74
C VAL A 115 7.07 -16.98 -6.29
N ASN A 116 8.30 -16.64 -5.89
CA ASN A 116 8.62 -16.11 -4.57
C ASN A 116 9.32 -14.75 -4.75
N ALA A 117 8.55 -13.69 -4.56
CA ALA A 117 8.98 -12.32 -4.80
C ALA A 117 8.98 -11.52 -3.50
N GLU A 118 10.14 -10.94 -3.20
CA GLU A 118 10.25 -9.85 -2.24
C GLU A 118 10.33 -8.52 -3.00
N ILE A 119 9.40 -7.61 -2.73
CA ILE A 119 9.18 -6.41 -3.53
C ILE A 119 9.35 -5.20 -2.61
N TRP A 120 10.20 -4.26 -3.00
CA TRP A 120 10.33 -2.95 -2.35
C TRP A 120 9.83 -1.87 -3.29
N LEU A 121 8.81 -1.14 -2.85
CA LEU A 121 8.27 0.01 -3.55
C LEU A 121 8.93 1.28 -3.03
N LEU A 122 9.64 1.97 -3.93
CA LEU A 122 10.24 3.26 -3.62
C LEU A 122 9.20 4.38 -3.74
N GLY A 123 9.39 5.44 -2.95
CA GLY A 123 8.63 6.66 -3.10
C GLY A 123 8.95 7.36 -4.42
N ALA A 124 7.92 7.83 -5.12
CA ALA A 124 8.14 8.72 -6.24
C ALA A 124 8.67 10.05 -5.69
N ARG A 125 9.70 10.60 -6.34
CA ARG A 125 10.32 11.87 -5.92
C ARG A 125 9.35 13.05 -5.89
N ASP A 126 8.24 12.92 -6.63
CA ASP A 126 7.16 13.91 -6.74
C ASP A 126 5.82 13.38 -6.18
N ALA A 127 5.85 12.36 -5.32
CA ALA A 127 4.64 11.78 -4.73
C ALA A 127 3.86 12.88 -3.97
N GLN A 128 2.66 13.17 -4.45
CA GLN A 128 1.76 14.09 -3.76
C GLN A 128 1.27 13.45 -2.45
N PRO A 129 1.04 14.26 -1.40
CA PRO A 129 0.48 13.76 -0.14
C PRO A 129 -0.82 12.99 -0.35
N PHE A 130 -1.05 11.99 0.48
CA PHE A 130 -2.33 11.29 0.58
C PHE A 130 -3.46 12.32 0.77
N GLY A 131 -4.44 12.33 -0.14
CA GLY A 131 -5.56 13.31 -0.15
C GLY A 131 -5.45 14.46 -1.18
N SER A 132 -4.45 14.47 -2.06
CA SER A 132 -4.46 15.41 -3.20
C SER A 132 -5.63 15.10 -4.16
N LYS A 133 -6.38 16.12 -4.59
CA LYS A 133 -7.55 15.97 -5.50
C LYS A 133 -7.21 15.46 -6.91
N LYS A 134 -5.94 15.15 -7.21
CA LYS A 134 -5.53 14.59 -8.50
C LYS A 134 -5.30 13.09 -8.33
N PRO A 135 -5.88 12.24 -9.19
CA PRO A 135 -5.64 10.80 -9.12
C PRO A 135 -4.15 10.52 -9.30
N THR A 136 -3.54 9.91 -8.29
CA THR A 136 -2.15 9.44 -8.36
C THR A 136 -2.14 8.11 -9.12
N LYS A 137 -1.30 8.00 -10.15
CA LYS A 137 -1.13 6.73 -10.88
C LYS A 137 -0.64 5.67 -9.89
N ARG A 138 -1.32 4.53 -9.80
CA ARG A 138 -0.91 3.43 -8.93
C ARG A 138 0.28 2.67 -9.52
N THR A 139 1.11 2.11 -8.65
CA THR A 139 2.10 1.12 -9.07
C THR A 139 1.41 -0.22 -9.29
N ILE A 140 1.44 -0.74 -10.52
CA ILE A 140 0.75 -1.98 -10.90
C ILE A 140 1.73 -3.15 -10.85
N LEU A 141 1.44 -4.12 -9.99
CA LEU A 141 2.20 -5.34 -9.79
C LEU A 141 1.32 -6.53 -10.18
N ASP A 142 1.84 -7.44 -10.99
CA ASP A 142 1.14 -8.62 -11.47
C ASP A 142 2.00 -9.87 -11.29
N ILE A 143 1.51 -10.83 -10.52
CA ILE A 143 2.29 -11.99 -10.10
C ILE A 143 1.44 -13.25 -10.23
N GLY A 144 1.86 -14.20 -11.07
CA GLY A 144 1.04 -15.35 -11.40
C GLY A 144 1.78 -16.68 -11.43
N SER A 145 1.08 -17.76 -11.11
CA SER A 145 1.52 -19.11 -11.41
C SER A 145 0.38 -20.03 -11.85
N GLU A 146 0.59 -20.86 -12.88
CA GLU A 146 -0.40 -21.88 -13.25
C GLU A 146 -0.31 -23.10 -12.33
N HIS A 147 0.89 -23.66 -12.17
CA HIS A 147 1.15 -24.84 -11.33
C HIS A 147 2.28 -24.54 -10.33
N GLY A 148 1.95 -23.76 -9.31
CA GLY A 148 2.92 -23.34 -8.32
C GLY A 148 2.33 -22.45 -7.25
N THR A 149 3.00 -22.43 -6.11
CA THR A 149 2.68 -21.49 -5.03
C THR A 149 3.19 -20.09 -5.40
N VAL A 150 2.36 -19.07 -5.18
CA VAL A 150 2.75 -17.67 -5.29
C VAL A 150 2.94 -17.09 -3.90
N THR A 151 4.14 -16.57 -3.63
CA THR A 151 4.46 -15.85 -2.39
C THR A 151 4.95 -14.46 -2.76
N ALA A 152 4.24 -13.44 -2.28
CA ALA A 152 4.58 -12.04 -2.50
C ALA A 152 4.73 -11.34 -1.15
N ARG A 153 5.89 -10.74 -0.91
CA ARG A 153 6.14 -9.88 0.25
C ARG A 153 6.40 -8.46 -0.24
N VAL A 154 5.52 -7.53 0.08
CA VAL A 154 5.63 -6.13 -0.31
C VAL A 154 6.08 -5.30 0.87
N HIS A 155 7.13 -4.51 0.63
CA HIS A 155 7.63 -3.47 1.52
C HIS A 155 7.45 -2.13 0.84
N THR A 156 7.07 -1.12 1.61
CA THR A 156 6.96 0.26 1.15
C THR A 156 8.02 1.09 1.88
N ILE A 157 8.76 1.91 1.14
CA ILE A 157 9.59 2.96 1.74
C ILE A 157 8.71 4.21 1.90
N GLN A 158 9.01 5.05 2.89
CA GLN A 158 8.25 6.29 3.13
C GLN A 158 8.07 7.10 1.83
N GLY A 159 6.83 7.51 1.55
CA GLY A 159 6.46 8.22 0.32
C GLY A 159 6.17 7.31 -0.87
N ALA A 160 6.13 5.98 -0.70
CA ALA A 160 5.62 5.06 -1.72
C ALA A 160 4.22 5.48 -2.20
N MET A 161 4.04 5.47 -3.51
CA MET A 161 2.72 5.69 -4.10
C MET A 161 1.80 4.49 -3.81
N PRO A 162 0.47 4.69 -3.82
CA PRO A 162 -0.45 3.58 -3.73
C PRO A 162 -0.20 2.54 -4.82
N PHE A 163 -0.47 1.27 -4.53
CA PHE A 163 -0.21 0.18 -5.46
C PHE A 163 -1.43 -0.72 -5.68
N LEU A 164 -1.50 -1.30 -6.87
CA LEU A 164 -2.41 -2.38 -7.22
C LEU A 164 -1.59 -3.66 -7.36
N LEU A 165 -1.83 -4.64 -6.48
CA LEU A 165 -1.20 -5.94 -6.53
C LEU A 165 -2.22 -6.98 -6.99
N ASN A 166 -2.02 -7.51 -8.20
CA ASN A 166 -2.77 -8.64 -8.75
C ASN A 166 -1.96 -9.92 -8.54
N ILE A 167 -2.59 -10.93 -7.93
CA ILE A 167 -1.99 -12.24 -7.73
C ILE A 167 -2.94 -13.32 -8.23
N SER A 168 -2.43 -14.22 -9.08
CA SER A 168 -3.20 -15.36 -9.57
C SER A 168 -2.47 -16.70 -9.34
N ALA A 169 -3.21 -17.72 -8.92
CA ALA A 169 -2.72 -19.09 -8.83
C ALA A 169 -3.81 -20.07 -9.27
N ARG A 170 -3.54 -20.87 -10.30
CA ARG A 170 -4.50 -21.92 -10.71
C ARG A 170 -4.40 -23.12 -9.77
N ASP A 171 -3.23 -23.75 -9.68
CA ASP A 171 -2.99 -24.92 -8.84
C ASP A 171 -1.83 -24.64 -7.86
N GLY A 172 -2.16 -23.97 -6.77
CA GLY A 172 -1.18 -23.59 -5.76
C GLY A 172 -1.73 -22.64 -4.72
N ALA A 173 -1.04 -22.57 -3.57
CA ALA A 173 -1.39 -21.61 -2.54
C ALA A 173 -0.92 -20.20 -2.91
N VAL A 174 -1.61 -19.20 -2.38
CA VAL A 174 -1.18 -17.81 -2.42
C VAL A 174 -0.87 -17.34 -0.99
N ASN A 175 0.34 -16.84 -0.78
CA ASN A 175 0.76 -16.23 0.47
C ASN A 175 1.16 -14.78 0.23
N VAL A 176 0.42 -13.83 0.79
CA VAL A 176 0.69 -12.40 0.62
C VAL A 176 1.10 -11.80 1.96
N THR A 177 2.19 -11.04 1.95
CA THR A 177 2.63 -10.26 3.11
C THR A 177 2.62 -8.79 2.71
N LEU A 178 1.69 -8.02 3.28
CA LEU A 178 1.46 -6.60 3.00
C LEU A 178 2.22 -5.70 3.97
N PRO A 179 2.65 -4.49 3.57
CA PRO A 179 3.21 -3.53 4.50
C PRO A 179 2.14 -3.08 5.51
N ARG A 180 2.56 -2.71 6.72
CA ARG A 180 1.64 -2.16 7.75
C ARG A 180 0.97 -0.86 7.32
N SER A 181 1.59 -0.13 6.39
CA SER A 181 1.04 1.09 5.80
C SER A 181 -0.08 0.83 4.78
N PHE A 182 -0.36 -0.43 4.42
CA PHE A 182 -1.40 -0.75 3.44
C PHE A 182 -2.75 -0.23 3.93
N ASN A 183 -3.38 0.61 3.13
CA ASN A 183 -4.71 1.16 3.38
C ASN A 183 -5.52 1.07 2.09
N GLY A 184 -6.49 0.15 2.07
CA GLY A 184 -7.31 -0.04 0.88
C GLY A 184 -8.00 -1.38 0.74
N LEU A 185 -8.39 -1.68 -0.50
CA LEU A 185 -9.30 -2.78 -0.82
C LEU A 185 -8.60 -4.13 -0.93
N LEU A 186 -9.21 -5.16 -0.37
CA LEU A 186 -8.87 -6.56 -0.62
C LEU A 186 -10.01 -7.22 -1.41
N LEU A 187 -9.69 -7.78 -2.56
CA LEU A 187 -10.59 -8.57 -3.41
C LEU A 187 -10.05 -10.00 -3.49
N LEU A 188 -10.68 -10.93 -2.77
CA LEU A 188 -10.14 -12.27 -2.56
C LEU A 188 -11.09 -13.32 -3.12
N THR A 189 -10.69 -14.00 -4.19
CA THR A 189 -11.51 -15.01 -4.87
C THR A 189 -10.86 -16.38 -4.74
N SER A 190 -11.58 -17.36 -4.18
CA SER A 190 -11.11 -18.75 -4.10
C SER A 190 -12.21 -19.72 -4.54
N ARG A 191 -11.98 -20.51 -5.61
CA ARG A 191 -13.00 -21.42 -6.15
C ARG A 191 -13.11 -22.74 -5.39
N HIS A 192 -11.98 -23.40 -5.16
CA HIS A 192 -11.90 -24.71 -4.50
C HIS A 192 -10.87 -24.68 -3.36
N GLY A 193 -10.85 -23.59 -2.60
CA GLY A 193 -9.92 -23.38 -1.51
C GLY A 193 -10.52 -22.59 -0.36
N SER A 194 -9.63 -22.05 0.47
CA SER A 194 -9.99 -21.27 1.64
C SER A 194 -9.31 -19.91 1.62
N VAL A 195 -9.99 -18.90 2.13
CA VAL A 195 -9.42 -17.56 2.35
C VAL A 195 -9.27 -17.34 3.84
N SER A 196 -8.08 -16.95 4.27
CA SER A 196 -7.80 -16.64 5.67
C SER A 196 -6.89 -15.41 5.77
N LEU A 197 -7.20 -14.54 6.73
CA LEU A 197 -6.42 -13.36 7.09
C LEU A 197 -5.79 -13.60 8.45
N ALA A 198 -4.55 -13.15 8.65
CA ALA A 198 -3.94 -13.17 9.99
C ALA A 198 -4.65 -12.20 10.93
N ASP A 199 -4.66 -12.52 12.23
CA ASP A 199 -5.42 -11.80 13.27
C ASP A 199 -5.20 -10.29 13.19
N ALA A 200 -3.93 -9.86 13.21
CA ALA A 200 -3.57 -8.45 13.16
C ALA A 200 -4.04 -7.71 11.89
N LEU A 201 -4.20 -8.42 10.77
CA LEU A 201 -4.80 -7.85 9.56
C LEU A 201 -6.31 -7.83 9.68
N SER A 202 -6.92 -8.92 10.16
CA SER A 202 -8.37 -9.05 10.30
C SER A 202 -8.97 -8.02 11.26
N GLU A 203 -8.25 -7.66 12.33
CA GLU A 203 -8.65 -6.62 13.29
C GLU A 203 -8.68 -5.22 12.67
N ASN A 204 -7.86 -4.98 11.65
CA ASN A 204 -7.81 -3.71 10.90
C ASN A 204 -8.66 -3.74 9.62
N CYS A 205 -9.42 -4.81 9.39
CA CYS A 205 -10.27 -4.98 8.22
C CYS A 205 -11.74 -4.70 8.57
N THR A 206 -12.42 -3.95 7.70
CA THR A 206 -13.86 -3.94 7.61
C THR A 206 -14.30 -4.89 6.50
N HIS A 207 -15.12 -5.90 6.81
CA HIS A 207 -15.72 -6.76 5.80
C HIS A 207 -16.84 -6.01 5.07
N LEU A 208 -16.71 -5.87 3.74
CA LEU A 208 -17.65 -5.10 2.92
C LEU A 208 -18.73 -5.99 2.32
N SER A 209 -18.34 -7.10 1.70
CA SER A 209 -19.29 -8.02 1.06
C SER A 209 -18.67 -9.37 0.76
N GLN A 210 -19.54 -10.35 0.57
CA GLN A 210 -19.20 -11.64 0.00
C GLN A 210 -20.24 -11.97 -1.08
N VAL A 211 -19.78 -12.14 -2.31
CA VAL A 211 -20.60 -12.53 -3.47
C VAL A 211 -19.92 -13.73 -4.13
N ASP A 212 -20.67 -14.82 -4.26
CA ASP A 212 -20.17 -16.11 -4.73
C ASP A 212 -18.90 -16.57 -3.99
N LEU A 213 -17.79 -16.61 -4.71
CA LEU A 213 -16.48 -17.09 -4.28
C LEU A 213 -15.55 -15.93 -3.90
N THR A 214 -16.03 -14.70 -4.01
CA THR A 214 -15.27 -13.47 -3.80
C THR A 214 -15.66 -12.81 -2.49
N ARG A 215 -14.66 -12.55 -1.65
CA ARG A 215 -14.78 -11.76 -0.42
C ARG A 215 -14.11 -10.41 -0.62
N ARG A 216 -14.77 -9.35 -0.13
CA ARG A 216 -14.30 -7.97 -0.20
C ARG A 216 -14.09 -7.41 1.19
N TYR A 217 -12.91 -6.87 1.43
CA TYR A 217 -12.57 -6.19 2.67
C TYR A 217 -11.99 -4.81 2.36
N PHE A 218 -12.07 -3.92 3.33
CA PHE A 218 -11.32 -2.68 3.36
C PHE A 218 -10.38 -2.68 4.56
N VAL A 219 -9.11 -2.35 4.35
CA VAL A 219 -8.11 -2.23 5.41
C VAL A 219 -7.90 -0.75 5.72
N GLY A 220 -8.06 -0.36 6.98
CA GLY A 220 -7.92 1.02 7.42
C GLY A 220 -9.25 1.71 7.72
N ASP A 221 -9.24 3.05 7.71
CA ASP A 221 -10.40 3.86 8.08
C ASP A 221 -11.31 4.15 6.88
N LEU A 222 -12.44 3.43 6.82
CA LEU A 222 -13.43 3.55 5.76
C LEU A 222 -14.10 4.94 5.72
N SER A 223 -14.09 5.70 6.82
CA SER A 223 -14.71 7.04 6.86
C SER A 223 -13.98 8.08 6.00
N THR A 224 -12.74 7.77 5.61
CA THR A 224 -11.93 8.61 4.72
C THR A 224 -12.20 8.36 3.24
N VAL A 225 -13.02 7.37 2.91
CA VAL A 225 -13.38 6.99 1.55
C VAL A 225 -14.63 7.75 1.14
N ASP A 226 -14.56 8.48 0.02
CA ASP A 226 -15.72 9.13 -0.59
C ASP A 226 -16.31 8.29 -1.74
N ASP A 227 -17.38 8.78 -2.36
CA ASP A 227 -18.04 8.10 -3.48
C ASP A 227 -17.25 8.19 -4.81
N SER A 228 -15.98 8.64 -4.78
CA SER A 228 -15.14 8.73 -5.98
C SER A 228 -14.45 7.40 -6.32
N ASP A 229 -13.84 7.34 -7.51
CA ASP A 229 -13.08 6.16 -7.92
C ASP A 229 -11.91 5.91 -6.96
N TRP A 230 -11.82 4.70 -6.41
CA TRP A 230 -10.78 4.34 -5.47
C TRP A 230 -9.37 4.44 -6.08
N THR A 231 -8.52 5.30 -5.52
CA THR A 231 -7.13 5.50 -5.97
C THR A 231 -6.07 5.03 -4.98
N GLY A 232 -6.47 4.47 -3.82
CA GLY A 232 -5.53 3.97 -2.81
C GLY A 232 -5.00 2.57 -3.11
N ASP A 233 -4.47 1.91 -2.08
CA ASP A 233 -3.91 0.57 -2.24
C ASP A 233 -5.00 -0.45 -2.59
N GLU A 234 -4.65 -1.46 -3.37
CA GLU A 234 -5.58 -2.52 -3.74
C GLU A 234 -4.84 -3.84 -3.90
N LEU A 235 -5.37 -4.89 -3.27
CA LEU A 235 -4.92 -6.26 -3.44
C LEU A 235 -6.03 -7.08 -4.08
N ARG A 236 -5.75 -7.68 -5.23
CA ARG A 236 -6.63 -8.65 -5.90
C ARG A 236 -5.94 -10.01 -5.91
N VAL A 237 -6.61 -11.02 -5.35
CA VAL A 237 -6.09 -12.39 -5.34
C VAL A 237 -7.12 -13.35 -5.92
N GLU A 238 -6.70 -14.12 -6.90
CA GLU A 238 -7.50 -15.18 -7.51
C GLU A 238 -6.79 -16.53 -7.36
N ALA A 239 -7.41 -17.46 -6.65
CA ALA A 239 -6.92 -18.83 -6.51
C ALA A 239 -7.98 -19.85 -6.97
N THR A 240 -7.63 -20.77 -7.86
CA THR A 240 -8.58 -21.81 -8.29
C THR A 240 -8.58 -23.00 -7.33
N HIS A 241 -7.43 -23.66 -7.16
CA HIS A 241 -7.22 -24.80 -6.27
C HIS A 241 -6.09 -24.49 -5.29
N GLY A 242 -6.42 -23.74 -4.25
CA GLY A 242 -5.43 -23.39 -3.23
C GLY A 242 -5.97 -22.45 -2.17
N ARG A 243 -5.26 -22.43 -1.04
CA ARG A 243 -5.55 -21.49 0.02
C ARG A 243 -4.97 -20.11 -0.31
N ILE A 244 -5.69 -19.07 0.10
CA ILE A 244 -5.20 -17.69 0.15
C ILE A 244 -4.92 -17.35 1.61
N TRP A 245 -3.68 -16.95 1.90
CA TRP A 245 -3.25 -16.49 3.22
C TRP A 245 -2.63 -15.11 3.14
N ILE A 246 -3.13 -14.16 3.93
CA ILE A 246 -2.69 -12.77 3.90
C ILE A 246 -2.35 -12.31 5.31
N LYS A 247 -1.20 -11.65 5.45
CA LYS A 247 -0.74 -11.09 6.71
C LYS A 247 0.02 -9.77 6.49
N TYR A 248 0.30 -9.05 7.56
CA TYR A 248 1.24 -7.94 7.50
C TYR A 248 2.70 -8.42 7.55
N VAL A 249 3.61 -7.58 7.06
CA VAL A 249 5.05 -7.69 7.36
C VAL A 249 5.21 -7.48 8.86
N GLU A 250 5.82 -8.46 9.52
CA GLU A 250 6.35 -8.28 10.87
C GLU A 250 7.69 -7.56 10.70
N GLU A 251 7.72 -6.27 11.07
CA GLU A 251 8.99 -5.57 11.24
C GLU A 251 9.74 -6.29 12.36
N HIS A 252 10.98 -6.69 12.09
CA HIS A 252 11.77 -7.51 13.02
C HIS A 252 11.70 -6.90 14.43
N ALA A 253 10.99 -7.57 15.33
CA ALA A 253 11.42 -7.63 16.72
C ALA A 253 12.91 -7.98 16.63
N SER A 254 13.75 -7.06 17.07
CA SER A 254 15.19 -7.23 17.12
C SER A 254 15.47 -8.63 17.64
N ALA A 255 16.35 -9.36 16.95
CA ALA A 255 16.71 -10.71 17.30
C ALA A 255 17.28 -10.75 18.72
N ASP A 256 16.39 -10.93 19.70
CA ASP A 256 16.70 -11.27 21.07
C ASP A 256 16.03 -12.60 21.36
N ASN A 257 16.85 -13.64 21.26
CA ASN A 257 16.76 -14.92 21.94
C ASN A 257 15.40 -15.28 22.56
N THR A 258 14.66 -16.19 21.93
CA THR A 258 14.57 -17.58 22.42
C THR A 258 13.74 -18.44 21.49
N SER A 259 14.39 -19.45 20.94
CA SER A 259 13.76 -20.69 20.55
C SER A 259 13.03 -21.29 21.75
N LYS A 260 11.69 -21.23 21.77
CA LYS A 260 10.88 -22.16 22.57
C LYS A 260 9.75 -22.72 21.71
N GLY A 261 9.87 -24.02 21.49
CA GLY A 261 9.07 -24.81 20.58
C GLY A 261 7.58 -24.84 20.90
N GLY A 262 6.79 -24.95 19.84
CA GLY A 262 5.38 -25.28 19.91
C GLY A 262 5.16 -26.66 20.53
N LEU A 263 4.64 -26.67 21.76
CA LEU A 263 3.33 -27.21 22.14
C LEU A 263 2.78 -28.42 21.35
N LEU A 264 3.57 -29.49 21.17
CA LEU A 264 3.09 -30.81 20.71
C LEU A 264 3.14 -31.91 21.78
N ASN A 265 3.18 -31.56 23.07
CA ASN A 265 3.03 -32.54 24.15
C ASN A 265 1.82 -32.16 25.01
N ARG A 266 0.68 -32.83 24.76
CA ARG A 266 -0.35 -33.22 25.75
C ARG A 266 -1.64 -33.63 25.04
N LEU A 267 -1.71 -34.88 24.57
CA LEU A 267 -3.01 -35.52 24.29
C LEU A 267 -2.91 -37.05 24.13
N PHE A 268 -2.11 -37.75 24.94
CA PHE A 268 -2.34 -39.16 25.23
C PHE A 268 -1.97 -39.46 26.68
N GLY A 269 -2.98 -39.80 27.46
CA GLY A 269 -2.91 -40.08 28.89
C GLY A 269 -4.20 -40.72 29.36
N TRP A 270 -4.56 -41.87 28.76
CA TRP A 270 -4.98 -43.08 29.48
C TRP A 270 -4.80 -44.30 28.58
#